data_AF-A0A413Z0C7-F1
#
_entry.id   AF-A0A413Z0C7-F1
#
_cell.length_a   1.000
_cell.length_b   1.000
_cell.length_c   1.000
_cell.angle_alpha   90.00
_cell.angle_beta   90.00
_cell.angle_gamma   90.00
#
_symmetry.space_group_name_H-M   'P 1'
#
loop_
_entity.id
_entity.type
_entity.pdbx_description
1 polymer ?
#
loop_
_entity_poly.entity_id
_entity_poly.type
_entity_poly.pdbx_seq_one_letter_code
_entity_poly.pdbx_strand_id
1 'polypeptide(L)'
;MKTAIDFYERGKLKEANADDYNRLSYYPRNRFICPECGEPVHLTGSKYSNFFGHYKKTDISAECERRADTISSSSLYQRMGLPLYLRCEGKENFRLYIGFRKMPVPLMKIAMESRALAVLDGKIKYCISDERFSSKETTLIGIDYIPMYGRNYNITYLPEKIEPLLSETWSDYADGFSFDGAIFTVTEQGGKKIRHGDTISCDTEYYWVRRQPMLPSFVSGINMQKVGILGLKDDKWYVYKGYFVSSLLDSQYETLCQYLRNNLKVHLLEKKPEFMPMWPPVIKYEDGYVVDENVKTVYGYISSGNEEPKVYEFKGTRAVYNELFIKDKVARVYMDTDETVINIDRKYISNGVVLTKEKLIYAPHMTDIRAENDGESQVVEGIKEIKSSGVVISGNIVFDVVVIHENGEIIKNTGLNEVRVDNFLKNDVILIVQSQRMRGILYNEGIDSVENRGADFESIWNCIVVNQNREFINIPFEIRKRLVCLLNQNEMLDREIQRILKKNMISKPVITLLESEGNYGRN
;
A
#
# COMPACT_ATOMS: atom_id res chain seq x y z
N MET A 1 -32.69 -11.32 -14.71
CA MET A 1 -31.21 -11.53 -14.69
C MET A 1 -30.88 -12.91 -14.13
N LYS A 2 -29.71 -13.49 -14.44
CA LYS A 2 -29.35 -14.85 -13.98
C LYS A 2 -28.69 -14.91 -12.61
N THR A 3 -27.98 -13.87 -12.20
CA THR A 3 -27.28 -13.86 -10.90
C THR A 3 -27.80 -12.76 -9.97
N ALA A 4 -27.73 -13.03 -8.67
CA ALA A 4 -27.99 -12.08 -7.57
C ALA A 4 -27.01 -12.34 -6.42
N ILE A 5 -26.89 -11.38 -5.50
CA ILE A 5 -26.18 -11.59 -4.23
C ILE A 5 -27.14 -12.26 -3.24
N ASP A 6 -26.79 -13.45 -2.74
CA ASP A 6 -27.51 -14.15 -1.68
C ASP A 6 -26.78 -13.98 -0.33
N PHE A 7 -27.51 -13.52 0.68
CA PHE A 7 -27.08 -13.54 2.07
C PHE A 7 -27.46 -14.89 2.67
N TYR A 8 -26.65 -15.91 2.36
CA TYR A 8 -26.99 -17.31 2.61
C TYR A 8 -26.78 -17.75 4.08
N GLU A 9 -25.89 -17.06 4.80
CA GLU A 9 -25.53 -17.33 6.18
C GLU A 9 -25.30 -16.01 6.93
N ARG A 10 -25.19 -16.11 8.26
CA ARG A 10 -24.90 -14.99 9.14
C ARG A 10 -23.65 -14.23 8.66
N GLY A 11 -23.86 -12.99 8.22
CA GLY A 11 -22.80 -12.08 7.78
C GLY A 11 -21.95 -12.55 6.60
N LYS A 12 -22.36 -13.57 5.86
CA LYS A 12 -21.72 -14.06 4.63
C LYS A 12 -22.59 -13.77 3.41
N LEU A 13 -21.96 -13.64 2.24
CA LEU A 13 -22.67 -13.42 0.99
C LEU A 13 -22.03 -14.19 -0.16
N LYS A 14 -22.78 -14.49 -1.20
CA LYS A 14 -22.22 -15.03 -2.45
C LYS A 14 -23.01 -14.56 -3.65
N GLU A 15 -22.35 -14.43 -4.80
CA GLU A 15 -23.09 -14.32 -6.07
C GLU A 15 -23.64 -15.71 -6.42
N ALA A 16 -24.96 -15.82 -6.51
CA ALA A 16 -25.67 -17.07 -6.70
C ALA A 16 -26.43 -17.08 -8.04
N ASN A 17 -26.51 -18.25 -8.68
CA ASN A 17 -27.26 -18.42 -9.92
C ASN A 17 -28.73 -18.74 -9.58
N ALA A 18 -29.67 -18.12 -10.29
CA ALA A 18 -31.10 -18.35 -10.08
C ALA A 18 -31.50 -19.82 -10.26
N ASP A 19 -30.81 -20.57 -11.13
CA ASP A 19 -31.09 -21.98 -11.36
C ASP A 19 -30.71 -22.88 -10.17
N ASP A 20 -29.90 -22.39 -9.24
CA ASP A 20 -29.52 -23.10 -8.01
C ASP A 20 -30.66 -23.13 -6.97
N TYR A 21 -31.72 -22.34 -7.18
CA TYR A 21 -32.81 -22.16 -6.23
C TYR A 21 -34.12 -22.74 -6.74
N ASN A 22 -34.93 -23.26 -5.81
CA ASN A 22 -36.25 -23.77 -6.14
C ASN A 22 -37.29 -22.65 -6.05
N ARG A 23 -37.87 -22.26 -7.19
CA ARG A 23 -38.93 -21.22 -7.27
C ARG A 23 -40.17 -21.49 -6.42
N LEU A 24 -40.41 -22.75 -6.03
CA LEU A 24 -41.54 -23.12 -5.17
C LEU A 24 -41.25 -22.89 -3.68
N SER A 25 -39.98 -22.67 -3.32
CA SER A 25 -39.60 -22.36 -1.94
C SER A 25 -39.91 -20.90 -1.62
N TYR A 26 -40.29 -20.66 -0.36
CA TYR A 26 -40.44 -19.31 0.13
C TYR A 26 -39.07 -18.70 0.44
N TYR A 27 -38.79 -17.55 -0.16
CA TYR A 27 -37.60 -16.75 0.12
C TYR A 27 -38.02 -15.36 0.64
N PRO A 28 -37.40 -14.85 1.72
CA PRO A 28 -37.67 -13.50 2.21
C PRO A 28 -37.40 -12.44 1.15
N ARG A 29 -38.19 -11.36 1.14
CA ARG A 29 -38.14 -10.26 0.16
C ARG A 29 -36.76 -9.61 -0.01
N ASN A 30 -35.89 -9.71 1.00
CA ASN A 30 -34.58 -9.07 1.05
C ASN A 30 -33.43 -10.08 1.10
N ARG A 31 -33.68 -11.34 0.73
CA ARG A 31 -32.64 -12.38 0.66
C ARG A 31 -31.70 -12.14 -0.52
N PHE A 32 -32.26 -11.87 -1.69
CA PHE A 32 -31.51 -11.67 -2.93
C PHE A 32 -31.43 -10.19 -3.28
N ILE A 33 -30.23 -9.74 -3.64
CA ILE A 33 -29.96 -8.34 -4.00
C ILE A 33 -29.36 -8.25 -5.40
N CYS A 34 -29.75 -7.23 -6.15
CA CYS A 34 -29.15 -6.95 -7.45
C CYS A 34 -27.68 -6.54 -7.27
N PRO A 35 -26.73 -7.19 -7.96
CA PRO A 35 -25.31 -6.88 -7.83
C PRO A 35 -24.93 -5.52 -8.43
N GLU A 36 -25.79 -4.92 -9.26
CA GLU A 36 -25.53 -3.64 -9.94
C GLU A 36 -26.10 -2.45 -9.15
N CYS A 37 -27.40 -2.48 -8.82
CA CYS A 37 -28.08 -1.36 -8.20
C CYS A 37 -28.32 -1.51 -6.70
N GLY A 38 -28.04 -2.68 -6.12
CA GLY A 38 -28.22 -2.93 -4.70
C GLY A 38 -29.68 -3.06 -4.24
N GLU A 39 -30.65 -3.05 -5.15
CA GLU A 39 -32.05 -3.23 -4.80
C GLU A 39 -32.41 -4.70 -4.54
N PRO A 40 -33.39 -4.98 -3.66
CA PRO A 40 -33.96 -6.31 -3.51
C PRO A 40 -34.54 -6.86 -4.81
N VAL A 41 -34.34 -8.15 -5.03
CA VAL A 41 -34.88 -8.89 -6.18
C VAL A 41 -35.54 -10.17 -5.72
N HIS A 42 -36.48 -10.67 -6.51
CA HIS A 42 -37.17 -11.93 -6.24
C HIS A 42 -36.85 -12.97 -7.31
N LEU A 43 -36.89 -14.23 -6.89
CA LEU A 43 -36.79 -15.36 -7.81
C LEU A 43 -38.09 -15.47 -8.61
N THR A 44 -37.95 -15.50 -9.93
CA THR A 44 -39.01 -15.69 -10.93
C THR A 44 -38.49 -16.69 -11.98
N GLY A 45 -39.32 -17.19 -12.89
CA GLY A 45 -38.84 -18.20 -13.82
C GLY A 45 -39.90 -18.80 -14.72
N SER A 46 -39.43 -19.51 -15.74
CA SER A 46 -40.24 -20.39 -16.59
C SER A 46 -39.98 -21.85 -16.23
N LYS A 47 -40.62 -22.78 -16.95
CA LYS A 47 -40.42 -24.23 -16.78
C LYS A 47 -38.95 -24.67 -16.96
N TYR A 48 -38.15 -23.91 -17.72
CA TYR A 48 -36.81 -24.30 -18.17
C TYR A 48 -35.68 -23.49 -17.52
N SER A 49 -36.01 -22.42 -16.79
CA SER A 49 -35.01 -21.51 -16.26
C SER A 49 -35.57 -20.59 -15.21
N ASN A 50 -34.81 -20.41 -14.14
CA ASN A 50 -35.07 -19.39 -13.14
C ASN A 50 -34.27 -18.13 -13.44
N PHE A 51 -34.78 -17.01 -12.95
CA PHE A 51 -34.21 -15.68 -13.08
C PHE A 51 -34.50 -14.88 -11.81
N PHE A 52 -33.69 -13.88 -11.53
CA PHE A 52 -34.04 -12.83 -10.58
C PHE A 52 -34.70 -11.65 -11.31
N GLY A 53 -35.79 -11.14 -10.73
CA GLY A 53 -36.53 -9.98 -11.21
C GLY A 53 -36.53 -8.85 -10.19
N HIS A 54 -36.39 -7.61 -10.67
CA HIS A 54 -36.60 -6.43 -9.84
C HIS A 54 -38.07 -6.30 -9.47
N TYR A 55 -38.33 -5.68 -8.32
CA TYR A 55 -39.69 -5.22 -7.99
C TYR A 55 -40.08 -4.02 -8.89
N LYS A 56 -41.38 -3.67 -8.87
CA LYS A 56 -41.92 -2.55 -9.66
C LYS A 56 -41.11 -1.27 -9.39
N LYS A 57 -40.72 -0.57 -10.47
CA LYS A 57 -40.00 0.72 -10.40
C LYS A 57 -40.82 1.73 -9.59
N THR A 58 -40.13 2.48 -8.73
CA THR A 58 -40.66 3.62 -7.99
C THR A 58 -39.77 4.83 -8.24
N ASP A 59 -40.21 6.03 -7.85
CA ASP A 59 -39.43 7.27 -8.02
C ASP A 59 -38.11 7.29 -7.23
N ILE A 60 -37.95 6.37 -6.29
CA ILE A 60 -36.74 6.18 -5.48
C ILE A 60 -35.91 4.98 -5.94
N SER A 61 -36.36 4.25 -6.96
CA SER A 61 -35.60 3.11 -7.47
C SER A 61 -34.33 3.58 -8.14
N ALA A 62 -33.22 2.92 -7.80
CA ALA A 62 -31.96 3.15 -8.50
C ALA A 62 -32.11 2.76 -9.98
N GLU A 63 -31.55 3.57 -10.87
CA GLU A 63 -31.39 3.17 -12.27
C GLU A 63 -30.49 1.94 -12.32
N CYS A 64 -30.88 0.97 -13.13
CA CYS A 64 -30.22 -0.34 -13.16
C CYS A 64 -30.31 -0.92 -14.55
N GLU A 65 -29.16 -1.14 -15.18
CA GLU A 65 -29.06 -1.70 -16.53
C GLU A 65 -29.61 -3.11 -16.66
N ARG A 66 -29.71 -3.85 -15.55
CA ARG A 66 -30.35 -5.18 -15.54
C ARG A 66 -31.88 -5.10 -15.51
N ARG A 67 -32.47 -3.91 -15.51
CA ARG A 67 -33.88 -3.69 -15.83
C ARG A 67 -34.02 -3.66 -17.35
N ALA A 68 -35.12 -4.22 -17.84
CA ALA A 68 -35.36 -4.44 -19.27
C ALA A 68 -35.40 -3.14 -20.11
N ASP A 69 -35.53 -1.98 -19.45
CA ASP A 69 -35.90 -0.71 -20.09
C ASP A 69 -34.72 0.29 -20.20
N THR A 70 -33.48 -0.15 -19.93
CA THR A 70 -32.35 0.77 -19.70
C THR A 70 -31.19 0.56 -20.66
N ILE A 71 -30.59 1.65 -21.12
CA ILE A 71 -29.37 1.67 -21.93
C ILE A 71 -28.15 1.45 -21.00
N SER A 72 -27.19 0.63 -21.43
CA SER A 72 -25.98 0.32 -20.66
C SER A 72 -25.12 1.57 -20.41
N SER A 73 -24.74 1.85 -19.16
CA SER A 73 -23.65 2.79 -18.84
C SER A 73 -22.30 2.19 -19.28
N SER A 74 -21.49 3.03 -19.91
CA SER A 74 -20.24 2.60 -20.56
C SER A 74 -19.07 2.50 -19.59
N SER A 75 -19.08 3.23 -18.48
CA SER A 75 -17.95 3.32 -17.54
C SER A 75 -18.21 2.76 -16.13
N LEU A 76 -17.15 2.29 -15.48
CA LEU A 76 -17.16 1.85 -14.08
C LEU A 76 -17.61 2.97 -13.13
N TYR A 77 -17.19 4.21 -13.40
CA TYR A 77 -17.48 5.34 -12.51
C TYR A 77 -18.95 5.77 -12.57
N GLN A 78 -19.58 5.73 -13.74
CA GLN A 78 -21.03 5.91 -13.85
C GLN A 78 -21.78 4.87 -13.02
N ARG A 79 -21.32 3.61 -13.01
CA ARG A 79 -21.92 2.59 -12.14
C ARG A 79 -21.73 2.87 -10.67
N MET A 80 -20.61 3.45 -10.26
CA MET A 80 -20.26 3.70 -8.86
C MET A 80 -20.89 4.97 -8.28
N GLY A 81 -21.12 6.00 -9.10
CA GLY A 81 -21.51 7.33 -8.64
C GLY A 81 -20.32 8.14 -8.12
N LEU A 82 -20.49 9.46 -7.99
CA LEU A 82 -19.53 10.30 -7.31
C LEU A 82 -19.57 10.04 -5.79
N PRO A 83 -18.41 9.89 -5.13
CA PRO A 83 -18.35 9.65 -3.69
C PRO A 83 -18.73 10.89 -2.87
N LEU A 84 -19.40 10.66 -1.74
CA LEU A 84 -19.60 11.69 -0.72
C LEU A 84 -18.58 11.51 0.41
N TYR A 85 -18.03 12.62 0.89
CA TYR A 85 -17.10 12.65 2.01
C TYR A 85 -17.65 13.49 3.15
N LEU A 86 -17.45 12.99 4.36
CA LEU A 86 -17.65 13.70 5.61
C LEU A 86 -16.27 14.14 6.10
N ARG A 87 -16.06 15.43 6.38
CA ARG A 87 -14.82 15.95 6.95
C ARG A 87 -15.06 16.59 8.30
N CYS A 88 -14.12 16.39 9.21
CA CYS A 88 -14.15 17.04 10.52
C CYS A 88 -13.46 18.40 10.42
N GLU A 89 -14.21 19.48 10.62
CA GLU A 89 -13.70 20.85 10.68
C GLU A 89 -13.70 21.33 12.14
N GLY A 90 -12.70 20.87 12.91
CA GLY A 90 -12.56 21.18 14.33
C GLY A 90 -12.93 19.99 15.22
N LYS A 91 -13.40 20.25 16.45
CA LYS A 91 -13.63 19.18 17.44
C LYS A 91 -14.96 18.43 17.28
N GLU A 92 -16.02 19.10 16.82
CA GLU A 92 -17.38 18.54 16.78
C GLU A 92 -18.20 18.98 15.56
N ASN A 93 -17.59 19.71 14.62
CA ASN A 93 -18.28 20.19 13.43
C ASN A 93 -17.83 19.39 12.22
N PHE A 94 -18.80 18.84 11.50
CA PHE A 94 -18.57 18.11 10.26
C PHE A 94 -19.13 18.88 9.07
N ARG A 95 -18.52 18.68 7.90
CA ARG A 95 -19.02 19.18 6.61
C ARG A 95 -19.09 18.05 5.58
N LEU A 96 -19.99 18.22 4.62
CA LEU A 96 -20.24 17.26 3.56
C LEU A 96 -19.64 17.77 2.24
N TYR A 97 -19.04 16.85 1.48
CA TYR A 97 -18.40 17.15 0.20
C TYR A 97 -18.76 16.09 -0.84
N ILE A 98 -18.86 16.50 -2.09
CA ILE A 98 -18.83 15.60 -3.25
C ILE A 98 -17.38 15.53 -3.73
N GLY A 99 -16.86 14.32 -3.89
CA GLY A 99 -15.53 14.08 -4.43
C GLY A 99 -15.55 13.92 -5.95
N PHE A 100 -14.81 14.78 -6.64
CA PHE A 100 -14.55 14.69 -8.07
C PHE A 100 -13.16 14.10 -8.26
N ARG A 101 -13.07 12.89 -8.80
CA ARG A 101 -11.79 12.20 -9.03
C ARG A 101 -10.87 13.03 -9.91
N LYS A 102 -9.56 12.77 -9.80
CA LYS A 102 -8.56 13.43 -10.65
C LYS A 102 -8.91 13.27 -12.13
N MET A 103 -8.85 14.38 -12.86
CA MET A 103 -9.18 14.39 -14.29
C MET A 103 -7.89 14.30 -15.13
N PRO A 104 -7.85 13.46 -16.19
CA PRO A 104 -6.71 13.45 -17.09
C PRO A 104 -6.42 14.83 -17.66
N VAL A 105 -5.14 15.23 -17.68
CA VAL A 105 -4.71 16.55 -18.19
C VAL A 105 -5.28 16.89 -19.58
N PRO A 106 -5.33 15.96 -20.56
CA PRO A 106 -5.95 16.24 -21.85
C PRO A 106 -7.44 16.59 -21.75
N LEU A 107 -8.19 15.89 -20.90
CA LEU A 107 -9.62 16.13 -20.71
C LEU A 107 -9.86 17.46 -19.99
N MET A 108 -9.03 17.80 -19.00
CA MET A 108 -9.11 19.09 -18.31
C MET A 108 -8.94 20.27 -19.27
N LYS A 109 -7.97 20.19 -20.19
CA LYS A 109 -7.76 21.22 -21.22
C LYS A 109 -8.97 21.39 -22.12
N ILE A 110 -9.54 20.29 -22.63
CA ILE A 110 -10.74 20.30 -23.47
C ILE A 110 -11.94 20.91 -22.72
N ALA A 111 -12.08 20.58 -21.43
CA ALA A 111 -13.13 21.11 -20.57
C ALA A 111 -13.00 22.63 -20.36
N MET A 112 -11.78 23.12 -20.10
CA MET A 112 -11.51 24.54 -19.94
C MET A 112 -11.73 25.31 -21.24
N GLU A 113 -11.23 24.81 -22.38
CA GLU A 113 -11.44 25.41 -23.71
C GLU A 113 -12.93 25.49 -24.08
N SER A 114 -13.70 24.49 -23.67
CA SER A 114 -15.15 24.43 -23.87
C SER A 114 -15.96 25.22 -22.84
N ARG A 115 -15.31 25.89 -21.87
CA ARG A 115 -15.94 26.56 -20.72
C ARG A 115 -16.93 25.67 -19.98
N ALA A 116 -16.51 24.43 -19.75
CA ALA A 116 -17.40 23.41 -19.22
C ALA A 116 -17.82 23.69 -17.75
N LEU A 117 -19.01 23.23 -17.40
CA LEU A 117 -19.62 23.40 -16.09
C LEU A 117 -20.09 22.04 -15.55
N ALA A 118 -19.84 21.79 -14.27
CA ALA A 118 -20.54 20.78 -13.49
C ALA A 118 -21.73 21.44 -12.78
N VAL A 119 -22.93 20.89 -12.95
CA VAL A 119 -24.18 21.46 -12.42
C VAL A 119 -24.82 20.47 -11.46
N LEU A 120 -24.90 20.84 -10.17
CA LEU A 120 -25.56 20.05 -9.14
C LEU A 120 -27.04 20.41 -9.03
N ASP A 121 -27.90 19.40 -9.16
CA ASP A 121 -29.36 19.46 -9.06
C ASP A 121 -30.00 20.59 -9.90
N GLY A 122 -29.39 20.89 -11.05
CA GLY A 122 -29.82 21.97 -11.94
C GLY A 122 -29.66 23.39 -11.39
N LYS A 123 -29.08 23.54 -10.20
CA LYS A 123 -29.06 24.82 -9.44
C LYS A 123 -27.65 25.37 -9.30
N ILE A 124 -26.74 24.59 -8.75
CA ILE A 124 -25.40 25.06 -8.39
C ILE A 124 -24.44 24.74 -9.52
N LYS A 125 -23.76 25.76 -10.05
CA LYS A 125 -22.86 25.61 -11.20
C LYS A 125 -21.42 25.85 -10.80
N TYR A 126 -20.54 24.94 -11.20
CA TYR A 126 -19.10 25.02 -10.98
C TYR A 126 -18.36 25.03 -12.31
N CYS A 127 -17.53 26.05 -12.53
CA CYS A 127 -16.64 26.10 -13.69
C CYS A 127 -15.49 25.10 -13.54
N ILE A 128 -15.33 24.26 -14.56
CA ILE A 128 -14.24 23.30 -14.64
C ILE A 128 -12.95 24.07 -15.01
N SER A 129 -12.01 24.11 -14.07
CA SER A 129 -10.76 24.86 -14.15
C SER A 129 -9.73 24.24 -13.20
N ASP A 130 -8.44 24.46 -13.47
CA ASP A 130 -7.33 24.01 -12.62
C ASP A 130 -7.33 24.64 -11.22
N GLU A 131 -8.01 25.77 -11.02
CA GLU A 131 -8.17 26.40 -9.70
C GLU A 131 -9.17 25.64 -8.81
N ARG A 132 -10.15 24.99 -9.43
CA ARG A 132 -11.26 24.34 -8.71
C ARG A 132 -11.15 22.83 -8.72
N PHE A 133 -10.59 22.23 -9.76
CA PHE A 133 -10.46 20.79 -9.93
C PHE A 133 -9.01 20.42 -10.20
N SER A 134 -8.63 19.20 -9.81
CA SER A 134 -7.25 18.73 -9.89
C SER A 134 -7.08 17.63 -10.92
N SER A 135 -5.93 17.65 -11.60
CA SER A 135 -5.44 16.54 -12.42
C SER A 135 -4.59 15.53 -11.64
N LYS A 136 -4.31 15.82 -10.37
CA LYS A 136 -3.42 15.01 -9.51
C LYS A 136 -4.17 14.24 -8.44
N GLU A 137 -5.24 14.81 -7.88
CA GLU A 137 -5.95 14.24 -6.73
C GLU A 137 -7.46 14.44 -6.83
N THR A 138 -8.20 13.71 -5.99
CA THR A 138 -9.65 13.89 -5.85
C THR A 138 -9.94 15.26 -5.22
N THR A 139 -10.72 16.08 -5.93
CA THR A 139 -11.15 17.39 -5.48
C THR A 139 -12.43 17.27 -4.66
N LEU A 140 -12.50 17.93 -3.50
CA LEU A 140 -13.68 17.93 -2.64
C LEU A 140 -14.46 19.25 -2.79
N ILE A 141 -15.68 19.17 -3.32
CA ILE A 141 -16.59 20.32 -3.43
C ILE A 141 -17.60 20.27 -2.28
N GLY A 142 -17.57 21.27 -1.41
CA GLY A 142 -18.46 21.36 -0.26
C GLY A 142 -19.92 21.54 -0.68
N ILE A 143 -20.83 20.83 0.00
CA ILE A 143 -22.27 20.91 -0.19
C ILE A 143 -22.97 21.16 1.15
N ASP A 144 -24.03 21.96 1.12
CA ASP A 144 -24.71 22.47 2.31
C ASP A 144 -26.18 22.02 2.42
N TYR A 145 -26.56 21.03 1.62
CA TYR A 145 -27.90 20.44 1.59
C TYR A 145 -27.83 18.92 1.33
N ILE A 146 -28.91 18.22 1.67
CA ILE A 146 -29.14 16.82 1.34
C ILE A 146 -30.47 16.71 0.57
N PRO A 147 -30.53 16.02 -0.58
CA PRO A 147 -31.77 15.84 -1.33
C PRO A 147 -32.86 15.18 -0.46
N MET A 148 -34.09 15.65 -0.59
CA MET A 148 -35.21 15.14 0.20
C MET A 148 -35.62 13.72 -0.22
N TYR A 149 -36.23 12.99 0.71
CA TYR A 149 -36.92 11.71 0.47
C TYR A 149 -36.05 10.57 -0.09
N GLY A 150 -34.78 10.48 0.30
CA GLY A 150 -33.94 9.35 -0.13
C GLY A 150 -33.39 9.47 -1.55
N ARG A 151 -33.48 10.66 -2.16
CA ARG A 151 -33.03 10.88 -3.55
C ARG A 151 -31.52 11.06 -3.63
N ASN A 152 -30.97 10.73 -4.79
CA ASN A 152 -29.58 11.00 -5.14
C ASN A 152 -29.40 12.47 -5.55
N TYR A 153 -28.16 12.95 -5.46
CA TYR A 153 -27.76 14.20 -6.12
C TYR A 153 -27.68 13.94 -7.61
N ASN A 154 -28.24 14.83 -8.42
CA ASN A 154 -28.11 14.81 -9.86
C ASN A 154 -26.96 15.74 -10.29
N ILE A 155 -26.05 15.26 -11.13
CA ILE A 155 -24.95 16.03 -11.69
C ILE A 155 -25.07 16.03 -13.20
N THR A 156 -25.14 17.21 -13.80
CA THR A 156 -25.13 17.36 -15.26
C THR A 156 -23.94 18.19 -15.71
N TYR A 157 -23.47 17.93 -16.92
CA TYR A 157 -22.29 18.59 -17.49
C TYR A 157 -22.69 19.43 -18.69
N LEU A 158 -22.23 20.68 -18.71
CA LEU A 158 -22.47 21.61 -19.82
C LEU A 158 -21.14 22.03 -20.45
N PRO A 159 -21.09 22.35 -21.76
CA PRO A 159 -22.16 22.15 -22.75
C PRO A 159 -22.38 20.67 -23.12
N GLU A 160 -23.57 20.28 -23.57
CA GLU A 160 -23.94 18.87 -23.88
C GLU A 160 -22.92 18.13 -24.75
N LYS A 161 -22.23 18.84 -25.67
CA LYS A 161 -21.18 18.26 -26.52
C LYS A 161 -20.01 17.60 -25.76
N ILE A 162 -19.70 18.05 -24.54
CA ILE A 162 -18.60 17.51 -23.73
C ILE A 162 -19.10 16.54 -22.64
N GLU A 163 -20.41 16.49 -22.41
CA GLU A 163 -21.03 15.66 -21.39
C GLU A 163 -20.61 14.19 -21.48
N PRO A 164 -20.59 13.52 -22.65
CA PRO A 164 -20.18 12.11 -22.71
C PRO A 164 -18.76 11.87 -22.19
N LEU A 165 -17.82 12.77 -22.49
CA LEU A 165 -16.42 12.66 -22.08
C LEU A 165 -16.24 12.89 -20.57
N LEU A 166 -16.96 13.87 -20.02
CA LEU A 166 -16.94 14.14 -18.59
C LEU A 166 -17.64 13.03 -17.81
N SER A 167 -18.78 12.55 -18.31
CA SER A 167 -19.57 11.48 -17.70
C SER A 167 -18.82 10.15 -17.60
N GLU A 168 -17.86 9.87 -18.49
CA GLU A 168 -16.98 8.69 -18.38
C GLU A 168 -16.00 8.77 -17.20
N THR A 169 -15.63 9.98 -16.77
CA THR A 169 -14.68 10.23 -15.67
C THR A 169 -15.40 10.52 -14.36
N TRP A 170 -16.47 11.33 -14.44
CA TRP A 170 -17.28 11.79 -13.32
C TRP A 170 -18.73 11.38 -13.57
N SER A 171 -19.29 10.57 -12.67
CA SER A 171 -20.69 10.15 -12.80
C SER A 171 -21.65 11.33 -12.78
N ASP A 172 -22.82 11.12 -13.38
CA ASP A 172 -24.00 11.97 -13.39
C ASP A 172 -24.81 11.93 -12.09
N TYR A 173 -24.42 11.16 -11.07
CA TYR A 173 -25.08 11.20 -9.76
C TYR A 173 -24.11 10.99 -8.58
N ALA A 174 -24.54 11.39 -7.39
CA ALA A 174 -23.93 11.00 -6.12
C ALA A 174 -25.01 10.42 -5.19
N ASP A 175 -24.69 9.37 -4.44
CA ASP A 175 -25.67 8.63 -3.64
C ASP A 175 -26.12 9.43 -2.41
N GLY A 176 -27.41 9.74 -2.32
CA GLY A 176 -28.01 10.57 -1.26
C GLY A 176 -28.20 9.83 0.06
N PHE A 177 -28.88 10.44 1.03
CA PHE A 177 -29.05 9.84 2.36
C PHE A 177 -30.38 9.09 2.44
N SER A 178 -30.42 7.99 3.17
CA SER A 178 -31.67 7.33 3.54
C SER A 178 -32.43 8.13 4.61
N PHE A 179 -33.65 7.71 4.91
CA PHE A 179 -34.49 8.36 5.93
C PHE A 179 -33.82 8.40 7.32
N ASP A 180 -33.16 7.31 7.74
CA ASP A 180 -32.38 7.27 9.00
C ASP A 180 -30.93 7.73 8.83
N GLY A 181 -30.64 8.38 7.69
CA GLY A 181 -29.37 9.01 7.38
C GLY A 181 -28.41 8.15 6.57
N ALA A 182 -27.11 8.26 6.85
CA ALA A 182 -26.06 7.63 6.06
C ALA A 182 -24.87 7.19 6.93
N ILE A 183 -24.20 6.13 6.48
CA ILE A 183 -22.99 5.58 7.10
C ILE A 183 -21.77 6.01 6.30
N PHE A 184 -20.70 6.37 6.99
CA PHE A 184 -19.40 6.71 6.40
C PHE A 184 -18.31 5.86 7.07
N THR A 185 -17.25 5.56 6.32
CA THR A 185 -16.02 4.99 6.88
C THR A 185 -15.36 5.96 7.88
N VAL A 186 -14.43 5.47 8.68
CA VAL A 186 -13.61 6.32 9.57
C VAL A 186 -12.17 6.35 9.07
N THR A 187 -11.66 7.54 8.83
CA THR A 187 -10.28 7.88 8.46
C THR A 187 -9.82 9.05 9.34
N GLU A 188 -8.53 9.39 9.29
CA GLU A 188 -7.96 10.50 10.08
C GLU A 188 -8.61 11.85 9.75
N GLN A 189 -9.04 12.05 8.50
CA GLN A 189 -9.61 13.31 8.01
C GLN A 189 -11.15 13.32 8.03
N GLY A 190 -11.79 12.20 8.37
CA GLY A 190 -13.23 12.03 8.33
C GLY A 190 -13.64 10.69 7.74
N GLY A 191 -14.43 10.66 6.67
CA GLY A 191 -14.98 9.41 6.15
C GLY A 191 -15.59 9.51 4.76
N LYS A 192 -15.58 8.39 4.04
CA LYS A 192 -16.27 8.25 2.75
C LYS A 192 -17.60 7.53 2.96
N LYS A 193 -18.67 8.02 2.33
CA LYS A 193 -20.00 7.44 2.44
C LYS A 193 -20.01 6.01 1.91
N ILE A 194 -20.68 5.14 2.64
CA ILE A 194 -21.01 3.79 2.18
C ILE A 194 -22.31 3.88 1.41
N ARG A 195 -22.26 3.44 0.15
CA ARG A 195 -23.38 3.59 -0.77
C ARG A 195 -24.57 2.72 -0.36
N HIS A 196 -25.77 3.13 -0.72
CA HIS A 196 -26.92 2.24 -0.72
C HIS A 196 -26.63 0.98 -1.53
N GLY A 197 -27.02 -0.16 -0.98
CA GLY A 197 -26.74 -1.47 -1.51
C GLY A 197 -25.36 -2.01 -1.18
N ASP A 198 -24.42 -1.22 -0.62
CA ASP A 198 -23.09 -1.70 -0.23
C ASP A 198 -23.08 -2.37 1.16
N THR A 199 -21.92 -2.93 1.51
CA THR A 199 -21.72 -3.70 2.74
C THR A 199 -20.95 -2.92 3.80
N ILE A 200 -21.31 -3.16 5.05
CA ILE A 200 -20.59 -2.78 6.25
C ILE A 200 -20.23 -4.05 7.03
N SER A 201 -19.41 -3.94 8.07
CA SER A 201 -18.93 -5.11 8.82
C SER A 201 -18.98 -4.88 10.31
N CYS A 202 -19.13 -5.96 11.06
CA CYS A 202 -19.08 -5.89 12.52
C CYS A 202 -17.69 -5.46 12.98
N ASP A 203 -17.63 -4.88 14.17
CA ASP A 203 -16.41 -4.44 14.87
C ASP A 203 -15.51 -3.50 14.05
N THR A 204 -16.07 -2.88 13.02
CA THR A 204 -15.44 -1.83 12.22
C THR A 204 -16.03 -0.48 12.62
N GLU A 205 -15.17 0.52 12.83
CA GLU A 205 -15.64 1.86 13.15
C GLU A 205 -16.26 2.55 11.93
N TYR A 206 -17.40 3.20 12.17
CA TYR A 206 -18.13 4.00 11.20
C TYR A 206 -18.59 5.33 11.82
N TYR A 207 -18.73 6.34 10.98
CA TYR A 207 -19.60 7.47 11.30
C TYR A 207 -21.02 7.18 10.83
N TRP A 208 -22.01 7.48 11.69
CA TRP A 208 -23.42 7.48 11.33
C TRP A 208 -23.96 8.90 11.44
N VAL A 209 -24.29 9.48 10.28
CA VAL A 209 -24.92 10.79 10.19
C VAL A 209 -26.42 10.59 10.12
N ARG A 210 -27.17 11.20 11.04
CA ARG A 210 -28.62 10.98 11.20
C ARG A 210 -29.34 12.23 11.67
N ARG A 211 -30.60 12.37 11.27
CA ARG A 211 -31.43 13.53 11.64
C ARG A 211 -31.94 13.44 13.08
N GLN A 212 -32.20 12.23 13.55
CA GLN A 212 -32.69 11.99 14.90
C GLN A 212 -31.57 12.11 15.95
N PRO A 213 -31.81 12.79 17.09
CA PRO A 213 -30.82 13.02 18.15
C PRO A 213 -30.57 11.80 19.04
N MET A 214 -31.25 10.67 18.80
CA MET A 214 -31.08 9.45 19.58
C MET A 214 -30.87 8.25 18.67
N LEU A 215 -30.06 7.30 19.13
CA LEU A 215 -29.89 5.99 18.51
C LEU A 215 -31.10 5.09 18.80
N PRO A 216 -31.46 4.17 17.90
CA PRO A 216 -32.61 3.29 18.09
C PRO A 216 -32.29 2.25 19.18
N SER A 217 -32.69 2.55 20.42
CA SER A 217 -32.40 1.71 21.60
C SER A 217 -33.04 0.32 21.55
N PHE A 218 -34.08 0.14 20.72
CA PHE A 218 -34.74 -1.16 20.52
C PHE A 218 -33.92 -2.13 19.65
N VAL A 219 -32.87 -1.67 18.98
CA VAL A 219 -32.01 -2.51 18.14
C VAL A 219 -30.73 -2.83 18.89
N SER A 220 -30.55 -4.11 19.26
CA SER A 220 -29.32 -4.58 19.89
C SER A 220 -28.12 -4.50 18.94
N GLY A 221 -26.93 -4.28 19.50
CA GLY A 221 -25.67 -4.34 18.76
C GLY A 221 -25.23 -3.04 18.08
N ILE A 222 -25.94 -1.94 18.30
CA ILE A 222 -25.48 -0.60 17.90
C ILE A 222 -24.68 -0.02 19.06
N ASN A 223 -23.35 0.02 18.92
CA ASN A 223 -22.47 0.64 19.91
C ASN A 223 -21.84 1.91 19.32
N MET A 224 -22.51 3.04 19.47
CA MET A 224 -22.06 4.32 18.93
C MET A 224 -22.32 5.46 19.91
N GLN A 225 -21.44 6.46 19.88
CA GLN A 225 -21.54 7.68 20.67
C GLN A 225 -21.61 8.90 19.78
N LYS A 226 -22.35 9.93 20.20
CA LYS A 226 -22.39 11.20 19.47
C LYS A 226 -21.01 11.86 19.57
N VAL A 227 -20.49 12.29 18.42
CA VAL A 227 -19.19 12.98 18.31
C VAL A 227 -19.29 14.38 17.71
N GLY A 228 -20.45 14.75 17.16
CA GLY A 228 -20.62 16.10 16.63
C GLY A 228 -21.92 16.31 15.87
N ILE A 229 -21.91 17.37 15.06
CA ILE A 229 -23.00 17.80 14.19
C ILE A 229 -22.49 18.03 12.78
N LEU A 230 -23.33 17.72 11.78
CA LEU A 230 -23.07 18.07 10.40
C LEU A 230 -23.70 19.44 10.10
N GLY A 231 -22.88 20.40 9.70
CA GLY A 231 -23.31 21.75 9.36
C GLY A 231 -23.93 21.81 7.96
N LEU A 232 -25.26 21.91 7.89
CA LEU A 232 -26.03 22.19 6.68
C LEU A 232 -26.84 23.48 6.87
N LYS A 233 -27.38 24.06 5.79
CA LYS A 233 -28.11 25.35 5.83
C LYS A 233 -29.34 25.33 6.76
N ASP A 234 -30.20 24.32 6.64
CA ASP A 234 -31.55 24.38 7.22
C ASP A 234 -31.89 23.24 8.19
N ASP A 235 -31.01 22.24 8.36
CA ASP A 235 -31.27 21.05 9.18
C ASP A 235 -30.10 20.70 10.10
N LYS A 236 -30.41 20.35 11.35
CA LYS A 236 -29.44 19.78 12.29
C LYS A 236 -29.33 18.29 12.08
N TRP A 237 -28.14 17.84 11.73
CA TRP A 237 -27.79 16.43 11.62
C TRP A 237 -26.74 16.08 12.68
N TYR A 238 -26.90 14.92 13.29
CA TYR A 238 -26.04 14.43 14.35
C TYR A 238 -25.08 13.39 13.80
N VAL A 239 -23.82 13.48 14.20
CA VAL A 239 -22.77 12.54 13.80
C VAL A 239 -22.45 11.67 15.00
N TYR A 240 -22.58 10.36 14.81
CA TYR A 240 -22.20 9.34 15.79
C TYR A 240 -20.99 8.59 15.27
N LYS A 241 -20.11 8.14 16.17
CA LYS A 241 -18.98 7.28 15.86
C LYS A 241 -19.06 6.02 16.71
N GLY A 242 -18.80 4.87 16.10
CA GLY A 242 -18.69 3.59 16.79
C GLY A 242 -18.83 2.43 15.82
N TYR A 243 -19.32 1.29 16.28
CA TYR A 243 -19.35 0.05 15.51
C TYR A 243 -20.62 -0.77 15.76
N PHE A 244 -20.81 -1.78 14.92
CA PHE A 244 -21.86 -2.79 15.09
C PHE A 244 -21.25 -4.05 15.69
N VAL A 245 -21.87 -4.58 16.75
CA VAL A 245 -21.30 -5.66 17.56
C VAL A 245 -21.43 -7.01 16.85
N SER A 246 -20.34 -7.77 16.77
CA SER A 246 -20.35 -9.15 16.22
C SER A 246 -20.92 -10.20 17.17
N SER A 247 -20.75 -10.03 18.49
CA SER A 247 -21.07 -11.03 19.53
C SER A 247 -22.57 -11.15 19.90
N LEU A 248 -23.47 -10.87 18.94
CA LEU A 248 -24.92 -10.95 19.13
C LEU A 248 -25.45 -12.39 19.01
N LEU A 249 -26.60 -12.66 19.64
CA LEU A 249 -27.41 -13.84 19.32
C LEU A 249 -27.94 -13.76 17.87
N ASP A 250 -28.18 -14.89 17.22
CA ASP A 250 -28.61 -14.92 15.81
C ASP A 250 -29.87 -14.09 15.53
N SER A 251 -30.88 -14.16 16.42
CA SER A 251 -32.12 -13.38 16.29
C SER A 251 -31.89 -11.86 16.42
N GLN A 252 -30.96 -11.46 17.29
CA GLN A 252 -30.58 -10.06 17.46
C GLN A 252 -29.78 -9.56 16.25
N TYR A 253 -28.85 -10.38 15.75
CA TYR A 253 -28.09 -10.09 14.55
C TYR A 253 -28.99 -9.94 13.33
N GLU A 254 -29.98 -10.81 13.17
CA GLU A 254 -30.97 -10.71 12.10
C GLU A 254 -31.81 -9.43 12.22
N THR A 255 -32.25 -9.09 13.43
CA THR A 255 -32.97 -7.82 13.69
C THR A 255 -32.13 -6.60 13.31
N LEU A 256 -30.84 -6.60 13.69
CA LEU A 256 -29.90 -5.54 13.32
C LEU A 256 -29.72 -5.47 11.80
N CYS A 257 -29.53 -6.61 11.13
CA CYS A 257 -29.42 -6.68 9.67
C CYS A 257 -30.67 -6.13 8.98
N GLN A 258 -31.86 -6.51 9.43
CA GLN A 258 -33.13 -6.02 8.90
C GLN A 258 -33.26 -4.51 9.10
N TYR A 259 -32.91 -3.99 10.28
CA TYR A 259 -32.93 -2.56 10.56
C TYR A 259 -32.00 -1.78 9.62
N LEU A 260 -30.74 -2.19 9.50
CA LEU A 260 -29.74 -1.53 8.66
C LEU A 260 -30.14 -1.56 7.18
N ARG A 261 -30.61 -2.71 6.68
CA ARG A 261 -31.08 -2.85 5.30
C ARG A 261 -32.30 -1.99 5.01
N ASN A 262 -33.28 -1.96 5.91
CA ASN A 262 -34.52 -1.24 5.66
C ASN A 262 -34.36 0.28 5.77
N ASN A 263 -33.59 0.75 6.75
CA ASN A 263 -33.53 2.17 7.12
C ASN A 263 -32.30 2.90 6.59
N LEU A 264 -31.18 2.21 6.36
CA LEU A 264 -29.93 2.78 5.84
C LEU A 264 -29.51 2.20 4.49
N LYS A 265 -30.23 1.17 4.00
CA LYS A 265 -29.96 0.48 2.73
C LYS A 265 -28.54 -0.09 2.66
N VAL A 266 -27.97 -0.54 3.77
CA VAL A 266 -26.65 -1.21 3.79
C VAL A 266 -26.76 -2.64 4.33
N HIS A 267 -25.80 -3.47 3.96
CA HIS A 267 -25.76 -4.88 4.33
C HIS A 267 -24.67 -5.15 5.36
N LEU A 268 -25.03 -5.68 6.52
CA LEU A 268 -24.06 -6.07 7.54
C LEU A 268 -23.42 -7.42 7.22
N LEU A 269 -22.09 -7.45 7.26
CA LEU A 269 -21.25 -8.64 7.22
C LEU A 269 -20.62 -8.88 8.59
N GLU A 270 -20.22 -10.11 8.86
CA GLU A 270 -19.42 -10.40 10.06
C GLU A 270 -18.00 -9.88 9.92
N LYS A 271 -17.41 -10.10 8.74
CA LYS A 271 -16.02 -9.73 8.46
C LYS A 271 -15.93 -8.91 7.19
N LYS A 272 -15.14 -7.85 7.24
CA LYS A 272 -14.87 -6.98 6.10
C LYS A 272 -14.00 -7.69 5.06
N PRO A 273 -14.41 -7.74 3.78
CA PRO A 273 -13.53 -8.13 2.70
C PRO A 273 -12.44 -7.07 2.50
N GLU A 274 -11.17 -7.47 2.50
CA GLU A 274 -10.02 -6.58 2.36
C GLU A 274 -8.95 -7.17 1.42
N PHE A 275 -8.45 -6.31 0.53
CA PHE A 275 -7.23 -6.54 -0.24
C PHE A 275 -6.09 -5.79 0.45
N MET A 276 -5.07 -6.52 0.88
CA MET A 276 -3.89 -5.99 1.55
C MET A 276 -2.66 -6.18 0.64
N PRO A 277 -2.18 -5.14 -0.05
CA PRO A 277 -0.97 -5.23 -0.86
C PRO A 277 0.21 -5.71 -0.01
N MET A 278 0.94 -6.72 -0.50
CA MET A 278 2.11 -7.29 0.17
C MET A 278 3.41 -6.93 -0.57
N TRP A 279 3.38 -6.96 -1.90
CA TRP A 279 4.55 -6.70 -2.72
C TRP A 279 4.15 -6.22 -4.13
N PRO A 280 4.86 -5.26 -4.73
CA PRO A 280 5.93 -4.45 -4.16
C PRO A 280 5.43 -3.49 -3.07
N PRO A 281 6.32 -2.77 -2.36
CA PRO A 281 5.91 -1.71 -1.45
C PRO A 281 5.01 -0.70 -2.16
N VAL A 282 3.96 -0.27 -1.47
CA VAL A 282 2.98 0.71 -1.96
C VAL A 282 2.76 1.79 -0.91
N ILE A 283 2.32 2.97 -1.35
CA ILE A 283 1.94 4.07 -0.46
C ILE A 283 0.43 4.02 -0.28
N LYS A 284 -0.05 3.97 0.97
CA LYS A 284 -1.49 4.00 1.27
C LYS A 284 -1.98 5.44 1.35
N TYR A 285 -3.01 5.75 0.59
CA TYR A 285 -3.77 7.00 0.64
C TYR A 285 -5.23 6.72 1.04
N GLU A 286 -6.03 7.76 1.21
CA GLU A 286 -7.46 7.61 1.55
C GLU A 286 -8.26 6.92 0.44
N ASP A 287 -7.93 7.23 -0.82
CA ASP A 287 -8.65 6.70 -1.99
C ASP A 287 -8.11 5.33 -2.48
N GLY A 288 -7.05 4.80 -1.86
CA GLY A 288 -6.46 3.51 -2.26
C GLY A 288 -4.96 3.40 -2.01
N TYR A 289 -4.23 2.76 -2.92
CA TYR A 289 -2.78 2.63 -2.85
C TYR A 289 -2.12 3.16 -4.13
N VAL A 290 -0.99 3.83 -3.95
CA VAL A 290 -0.13 4.26 -5.05
C VAL A 290 1.01 3.28 -5.22
N VAL A 291 1.24 2.90 -6.47
CA VAL A 291 2.24 1.95 -6.94
C VAL A 291 3.17 2.70 -7.89
N ASP A 292 4.47 2.38 -7.85
CA ASP A 292 5.44 2.95 -8.80
C ASP A 292 5.05 2.65 -10.26
N GLU A 293 5.23 3.65 -11.13
CA GLU A 293 4.88 3.57 -12.56
C GLU A 293 5.48 2.35 -13.29
N ASN A 294 6.68 1.90 -12.87
CA ASN A 294 7.41 0.80 -13.48
C ASN A 294 6.91 -0.59 -13.04
N VAL A 295 6.09 -0.65 -11.99
CA VAL A 295 5.56 -1.91 -11.48
C VAL A 295 4.53 -2.47 -12.45
N LYS A 296 4.72 -3.75 -12.80
CA LYS A 296 3.80 -4.50 -13.66
C LYS A 296 2.81 -5.37 -12.90
N THR A 297 3.16 -5.73 -11.66
CA THR A 297 2.40 -6.71 -10.88
C THR A 297 2.38 -6.34 -9.42
N VAL A 298 1.20 -6.40 -8.80
CA VAL A 298 1.01 -6.27 -7.36
C VAL A 298 0.44 -7.58 -6.82
N TYR A 299 1.04 -8.09 -5.76
CA TYR A 299 0.58 -9.23 -5.00
C TYR A 299 -0.07 -8.74 -3.72
N GLY A 300 -1.28 -9.20 -3.45
CA GLY A 300 -2.00 -8.84 -2.23
C GLY A 300 -2.65 -10.03 -1.56
N TYR A 301 -2.72 -9.96 -0.24
CA TYR A 301 -3.46 -10.89 0.59
C TYR A 301 -4.95 -10.55 0.56
N ILE A 302 -5.78 -11.59 0.46
CA ILE A 302 -7.23 -11.52 0.46
C ILE A 302 -7.75 -11.99 1.82
N SER A 303 -8.39 -11.08 2.54
CA SER A 303 -9.14 -11.39 3.75
C SER A 303 -10.62 -11.26 3.44
N SER A 304 -11.41 -12.31 3.65
CA SER A 304 -12.88 -12.26 3.57
C SER A 304 -13.49 -13.14 4.67
N GLY A 305 -14.78 -12.93 4.94
CA GLY A 305 -15.61 -13.83 5.73
C GLY A 305 -16.15 -15.04 4.93
N ASN A 306 -16.05 -14.98 3.60
CA ASN A 306 -16.42 -16.09 2.73
C ASN A 306 -15.33 -17.16 2.69
N GLU A 307 -15.75 -18.42 2.55
CA GLU A 307 -14.83 -19.57 2.44
C GLU A 307 -14.06 -19.54 1.12
N GLU A 308 -14.76 -19.24 0.02
CA GLU A 308 -14.19 -19.08 -1.32
C GLU A 308 -14.44 -17.64 -1.81
N PRO A 309 -13.57 -16.69 -1.44
CA PRO A 309 -13.73 -15.32 -1.88
C PRO A 309 -13.54 -15.20 -3.39
N LYS A 310 -14.32 -14.34 -4.02
CA LYS A 310 -14.14 -13.97 -5.44
C LYS A 310 -13.53 -12.59 -5.54
N VAL A 311 -12.56 -12.42 -6.43
CA VAL A 311 -11.88 -11.13 -6.60
C VAL A 311 -12.05 -10.67 -8.04
N TYR A 312 -12.54 -9.45 -8.21
CA TYR A 312 -12.83 -8.83 -9.50
C TYR A 312 -11.88 -7.65 -9.72
N GLU A 313 -11.15 -7.68 -10.83
CA GLU A 313 -10.23 -6.64 -11.27
C GLU A 313 -10.86 -5.84 -12.41
N PHE A 314 -10.90 -4.51 -12.27
CA PHE A 314 -11.30 -3.58 -13.32
C PHE A 314 -10.11 -2.73 -13.74
N LYS A 315 -9.92 -2.57 -15.06
CA LYS A 315 -8.79 -1.81 -15.63
C LYS A 315 -9.28 -0.49 -16.20
N GLY A 316 -8.73 0.62 -15.69
CA GLY A 316 -9.11 1.98 -16.07
C GLY A 316 -10.58 2.27 -15.79
N THR A 317 -11.22 3.00 -16.71
CA THR A 317 -12.64 3.41 -16.58
C THR A 317 -13.64 2.35 -17.06
N ARG A 318 -13.18 1.19 -17.54
CA ARG A 318 -14.05 0.18 -18.16
C ARG A 318 -14.82 -0.60 -17.09
N ALA A 319 -16.12 -0.79 -17.31
CA ALA A 319 -16.95 -1.65 -16.46
C ALA A 319 -16.76 -3.17 -16.71
N VAL A 320 -15.77 -3.56 -17.51
CA VAL A 320 -15.44 -4.97 -17.77
C VAL A 320 -14.44 -5.44 -16.71
N TYR A 321 -14.73 -6.58 -16.10
CA TYR A 321 -13.90 -7.16 -15.05
C TYR A 321 -13.21 -8.46 -15.48
N ASN A 322 -12.06 -8.73 -14.85
CA ASN A 322 -11.43 -10.04 -14.82
C ASN A 322 -11.64 -10.65 -13.44
N GLU A 323 -12.02 -11.92 -13.37
CA GLU A 323 -11.98 -12.66 -12.11
C GLU A 323 -10.53 -13.13 -11.86
N LEU A 324 -9.95 -12.72 -10.73
CA LEU A 324 -8.58 -13.07 -10.38
C LEU A 324 -8.53 -14.45 -9.75
N PHE A 325 -7.54 -15.24 -10.17
CA PHE A 325 -7.22 -16.48 -9.50
C PHE A 325 -6.55 -16.21 -8.15
N ILE A 326 -7.04 -16.87 -7.11
CA ILE A 326 -6.52 -16.76 -5.75
C ILE A 326 -5.85 -18.09 -5.40
N LYS A 327 -4.60 -18.00 -4.93
CA LYS A 327 -3.86 -19.16 -4.40
C LYS A 327 -3.37 -18.83 -3.00
N ASP A 328 -3.68 -19.69 -2.03
CA ASP A 328 -3.26 -19.52 -0.64
C ASP A 328 -3.64 -18.14 -0.07
N LYS A 329 -4.84 -17.64 -0.41
CA LYS A 329 -5.35 -16.29 -0.09
C LYS A 329 -4.54 -15.15 -0.71
N VAL A 330 -3.68 -15.40 -1.69
CA VAL A 330 -2.93 -14.37 -2.41
C VAL A 330 -3.50 -14.21 -3.81
N ALA A 331 -3.76 -12.96 -4.20
CA ALA A 331 -4.14 -12.59 -5.55
C ALA A 331 -2.98 -11.86 -6.24
N ARG A 332 -2.83 -12.10 -7.54
CA ARG A 332 -1.88 -11.42 -8.41
C ARG A 332 -2.63 -10.46 -9.34
N VAL A 333 -2.33 -9.18 -9.25
CA VAL A 333 -2.98 -8.09 -9.96
C VAL A 333 -2.02 -7.53 -11.00
N TYR A 334 -2.47 -7.35 -12.25
CA TYR A 334 -1.64 -6.82 -13.33
C TYR A 334 -1.89 -5.33 -13.55
N MET A 335 -0.83 -4.54 -13.41
CA MET A 335 -0.86 -3.08 -13.53
C MET A 335 -0.58 -2.65 -14.97
N ASP A 336 -1.50 -2.96 -15.88
CA ASP A 336 -1.39 -2.60 -17.31
C ASP A 336 -1.97 -1.21 -17.64
N THR A 337 -2.73 -0.63 -16.71
CA THR A 337 -3.35 0.69 -16.80
C THR A 337 -2.90 1.58 -15.64
N ASP A 338 -3.14 2.89 -15.77
CA ASP A 338 -2.79 3.86 -14.72
C ASP A 338 -3.62 3.68 -13.44
N GLU A 339 -4.82 3.11 -13.56
CA GLU A 339 -5.68 2.78 -12.44
C GLU A 339 -6.23 1.37 -12.59
N THR A 340 -6.24 0.62 -11.49
CA THR A 340 -6.87 -0.69 -11.37
C THR A 340 -7.73 -0.72 -10.11
N VAL A 341 -9.01 -1.11 -10.24
CA VAL A 341 -9.92 -1.25 -9.09
C VAL A 341 -10.12 -2.72 -8.77
N ILE A 342 -9.99 -3.06 -7.49
CA ILE A 342 -10.13 -4.42 -6.96
C ILE A 342 -11.35 -4.47 -6.04
N ASN A 343 -12.30 -5.33 -6.40
CA ASN A 343 -13.47 -5.60 -5.60
C ASN A 343 -13.49 -7.06 -5.16
N ILE A 344 -13.93 -7.33 -3.93
CA ILE A 344 -13.97 -8.67 -3.34
C ILE A 344 -15.42 -9.04 -3.04
N ASP A 345 -15.78 -10.27 -3.36
CA ASP A 345 -17.09 -10.93 -3.19
C ASP A 345 -18.25 -10.28 -3.98
N ARG A 346 -18.05 -9.07 -4.49
CA ARG A 346 -19.01 -8.30 -5.28
C ARG A 346 -18.30 -7.58 -6.42
N LYS A 347 -18.95 -7.53 -7.58
CA LYS A 347 -18.40 -6.88 -8.79
C LYS A 347 -18.36 -5.37 -8.67
N TYR A 348 -19.46 -4.74 -8.24
CA TYR A 348 -19.55 -3.28 -8.16
C TYR A 348 -19.80 -2.88 -6.72
N ILE A 349 -18.80 -2.25 -6.11
CA ILE A 349 -18.85 -1.67 -4.76
C ILE A 349 -18.19 -0.29 -4.81
N SER A 350 -18.74 0.68 -4.07
CA SER A 350 -18.23 2.07 -4.07
C SER A 350 -16.87 2.22 -3.38
N ASN A 351 -16.52 1.27 -2.51
CA ASN A 351 -15.33 1.27 -1.65
C ASN A 351 -14.35 0.15 -2.00
N GLY A 352 -14.26 -0.19 -3.29
CA GLY A 352 -13.20 -1.02 -3.83
C GLY A 352 -11.80 -0.48 -3.51
N VAL A 353 -10.81 -1.37 -3.55
CA VAL A 353 -9.41 -0.95 -3.42
C VAL A 353 -8.93 -0.44 -4.77
N VAL A 354 -8.54 0.83 -4.82
CA VAL A 354 -7.95 1.43 -6.02
C VAL A 354 -6.43 1.32 -5.94
N LEU A 355 -5.80 0.84 -6.99
CA LEU A 355 -4.36 0.88 -7.21
C LEU A 355 -4.06 1.87 -8.33
N THR A 356 -3.23 2.86 -8.06
CA THR A 356 -2.89 3.91 -9.02
C THR A 356 -1.40 3.94 -9.28
N LYS A 357 -1.02 4.03 -10.56
CA LYS A 357 0.38 4.23 -10.96
C LYS A 357 0.76 5.69 -10.85
N GLU A 358 1.84 5.95 -10.14
CA GLU A 358 2.48 7.26 -10.11
C GLU A 358 4.00 7.10 -10.09
N LYS A 359 4.70 8.13 -10.57
CA LYS A 359 6.17 8.17 -10.49
C LYS A 359 6.58 8.39 -9.05
N LEU A 360 7.12 7.37 -8.40
CA LEU A 360 7.62 7.49 -7.04
C LEU A 360 9.10 7.90 -7.08
N ILE A 361 9.41 8.99 -6.38
CA ILE A 361 10.79 9.45 -6.20
C ILE A 361 11.28 8.84 -4.89
N TYR A 362 12.07 7.77 -5.00
CA TYR A 362 12.76 7.20 -3.85
C TYR A 362 13.91 8.13 -3.47
N ALA A 363 13.77 8.84 -2.35
CA ALA A 363 14.91 9.53 -1.76
C ALA A 363 15.90 8.47 -1.25
N PRO A 364 17.16 8.43 -1.72
CA PRO A 364 18.16 7.59 -1.10
C PRO A 364 18.34 8.09 0.34
N HIS A 365 17.94 7.29 1.32
CA HIS A 365 18.40 7.53 2.68
C HIS A 365 19.91 7.31 2.70
N MET A 366 20.68 8.39 2.85
CA MET A 366 22.11 8.32 3.18
C MET A 366 22.24 7.52 4.47
N THR A 367 22.64 6.25 4.33
CA THR A 367 22.87 5.32 5.44
C THR A 367 24.32 5.41 5.88
N ASP A 368 24.79 6.64 6.07
CA ASP A 368 26.16 6.89 6.46
C ASP A 368 26.30 6.48 7.92
N ILE A 369 27.05 5.41 8.15
CA ILE A 369 27.64 5.13 9.45
C ILE A 369 28.95 5.88 9.49
N ARG A 370 29.20 6.67 10.52
CA ARG A 370 30.41 7.46 10.69
C ARG A 370 31.22 6.92 11.86
N ALA A 371 32.53 6.87 11.68
CA ALA A 371 33.48 6.63 12.76
C ALA A 371 34.19 7.95 13.04
N GLU A 372 34.09 8.41 14.29
CA GLU A 372 34.77 9.59 14.79
C GLU A 372 35.93 9.16 15.70
N ASN A 373 37.09 9.74 15.42
CA ASN A 373 38.33 9.52 16.15
C ASN A 373 39.06 10.87 16.31
N ASP A 374 39.41 11.24 17.54
CA ASP A 374 40.24 12.42 17.83
C ASP A 374 39.78 13.73 17.13
N GLY A 375 38.47 13.86 16.91
CA GLY A 375 37.83 15.00 16.24
C GLY A 375 37.72 14.90 14.70
N GLU A 376 38.25 13.84 14.09
CA GLU A 376 38.06 13.54 12.66
C GLU A 376 36.93 12.51 12.48
N SER A 377 35.94 12.87 11.65
CA SER A 377 34.80 12.01 11.32
C SER A 377 34.90 11.50 9.89
N GLN A 378 34.81 10.18 9.71
CA GLN A 378 34.82 9.54 8.40
C GLN A 378 33.62 8.61 8.20
N VAL A 379 33.06 8.58 6.99
CA VAL A 379 32.04 7.60 6.61
C VAL A 379 32.66 6.22 6.52
N VAL A 380 32.08 5.23 7.19
CA VAL A 380 32.53 3.85 7.20
C VAL A 380 32.01 3.15 5.96
N GLU A 381 32.90 2.94 4.99
CA GLU A 381 32.65 2.12 3.81
C GLU A 381 33.92 1.34 3.48
N GLY A 382 33.78 0.01 3.36
CA GLY A 382 34.92 -0.87 3.10
C GLY A 382 35.85 -1.03 4.31
N ILE A 383 37.14 -1.22 4.06
CA ILE A 383 38.15 -1.48 5.09
C ILE A 383 38.91 -0.17 5.35
N LYS A 384 39.00 0.27 6.60
CA LYS A 384 39.67 1.52 7.00
C LYS A 384 40.57 1.34 8.22
N GLU A 385 41.72 1.97 8.18
CA GLU A 385 42.63 2.06 9.32
C GLU A 385 42.17 3.18 10.26
N ILE A 386 42.22 2.94 11.57
CA ILE A 386 42.00 3.96 12.60
C ILE A 386 43.14 3.92 13.61
N LYS A 387 43.81 5.07 13.75
CA LYS A 387 44.86 5.29 14.74
C LYS A 387 44.26 5.99 15.95
N SER A 388 43.65 5.21 16.84
CA SER A 388 43.09 5.73 18.08
C SER A 388 43.15 4.74 19.22
N SER A 389 43.10 5.28 20.43
CA SER A 389 42.75 4.54 21.64
C SER A 389 41.23 4.40 21.84
N GLY A 390 40.39 5.15 21.12
CA GLY A 390 38.94 5.02 21.19
C GLY A 390 38.20 5.55 19.96
N VAL A 391 37.10 4.89 19.58
CA VAL A 391 36.31 5.24 18.39
C VAL A 391 34.85 5.35 18.76
N VAL A 392 34.20 6.43 18.31
CA VAL A 392 32.74 6.57 18.37
C VAL A 392 32.18 6.27 17.00
N ILE A 393 31.33 5.24 16.92
CA ILE A 393 30.62 4.86 15.70
C ILE A 393 29.19 5.33 15.85
N SER A 394 28.70 6.16 14.92
CA SER A 394 27.34 6.70 14.96
C SER A 394 26.66 6.54 13.60
N GLY A 395 25.33 6.44 13.61
CA GLY A 395 24.54 6.25 12.40
C GLY A 395 23.10 6.72 12.56
N ASN A 396 22.49 7.13 11.45
CA ASN A 396 21.10 7.60 11.42
C ASN A 396 20.07 6.45 11.53
N ILE A 397 20.52 5.19 11.49
CA ILE A 397 19.71 3.98 11.62
C ILE A 397 20.52 2.99 12.45
N VAL A 398 19.83 2.14 13.22
CA VAL A 398 20.42 1.05 14.00
C VAL A 398 21.39 0.19 13.17
N PHE A 399 22.52 -0.13 13.79
CA PHE A 399 23.56 -1.03 13.28
C PHE A 399 24.09 -1.91 14.41
N ASP A 400 24.84 -2.94 14.02
CA ASP A 400 25.52 -3.86 14.90
C ASP A 400 27.04 -3.64 14.79
N VAL A 401 27.73 -3.68 15.92
CA VAL A 401 29.18 -3.58 16.04
C VAL A 401 29.72 -4.83 16.71
N VAL A 402 30.72 -5.45 16.09
CA VAL A 402 31.46 -6.56 16.69
C VAL A 402 32.91 -6.13 16.83
N VAL A 403 33.38 -6.00 18.06
CA VAL A 403 34.79 -5.73 18.37
C VAL A 403 35.48 -7.06 18.63
N ILE A 404 36.60 -7.29 17.96
CA ILE A 404 37.45 -8.46 18.10
C ILE A 404 38.80 -7.96 18.58
N HIS A 405 39.15 -8.31 19.81
CA HIS A 405 40.43 -7.94 20.39
C HIS A 405 41.53 -8.95 20.00
N GLU A 406 42.79 -8.51 19.99
CA GLU A 406 43.94 -9.37 19.69
C GLU A 406 44.02 -10.61 20.61
N ASN A 407 43.59 -10.47 21.86
CA ASN A 407 43.53 -11.57 22.84
C ASN A 407 42.44 -12.63 22.53
N GLY A 408 41.66 -12.45 21.48
CA GLY A 408 40.55 -13.32 21.07
C GLY A 408 39.21 -13.03 21.75
N GLU A 409 39.13 -11.99 22.57
CA GLU A 409 37.89 -11.53 23.18
C GLU A 409 36.98 -10.88 22.11
N ILE A 410 35.69 -11.22 22.14
CA ILE A 410 34.70 -10.73 21.17
C ILE A 410 33.58 -10.03 21.91
N ILE A 411 33.40 -8.74 21.64
CA ILE A 411 32.33 -7.92 22.19
C ILE A 411 31.31 -7.65 21.08
N LYS A 412 30.04 -7.96 21.34
CA LYS A 412 28.94 -7.75 20.38
C LYS A 412 27.97 -6.74 20.92
N ASN A 413 27.73 -5.70 20.13
CA ASN A 413 26.84 -4.60 20.42
C ASN A 413 25.81 -4.52 19.29
N THR A 414 24.52 -4.78 19.57
CA THR A 414 23.49 -4.92 18.53
C THR A 414 22.39 -3.88 18.65
N GLY A 415 21.88 -3.41 17.51
CA GLY A 415 20.72 -2.52 17.45
C GLY A 415 20.96 -1.13 18.03
N LEU A 416 22.15 -0.55 17.81
CA LEU A 416 22.56 0.73 18.37
C LEU A 416 22.63 1.81 17.29
N ASN A 417 22.34 3.06 17.67
CA ASN A 417 22.53 4.24 16.81
C ASN A 417 23.88 4.91 17.06
N GLU A 418 24.50 4.62 18.21
CA GLU A 418 25.82 5.11 18.58
C GLU A 418 26.50 4.07 19.48
N VAL A 419 27.77 3.82 19.24
CA VAL A 419 28.61 2.89 20.01
C VAL A 419 29.94 3.55 20.24
N ARG A 420 30.34 3.62 21.51
CA ARG A 420 31.69 4.02 21.89
C ARG A 420 32.51 2.78 22.21
N VAL A 421 33.64 2.64 21.52
CA VAL A 421 34.63 1.59 21.76
C VAL A 421 35.85 2.26 22.36
N ASP A 422 36.00 2.13 23.68
CA ASP A 422 37.18 2.59 24.41
C ASP A 422 38.24 1.48 24.49
N ASN A 423 39.52 1.85 24.60
CA ASN A 423 40.67 0.93 24.65
C ASN A 423 40.83 0.07 23.37
N PHE A 424 40.74 0.69 22.20
CA PHE A 424 40.98 0.02 20.92
C PHE A 424 42.49 -0.18 20.70
N LEU A 425 42.99 -1.40 20.92
CA LEU A 425 44.42 -1.72 20.94
C LEU A 425 44.95 -2.12 19.54
N LYS A 426 46.28 -2.21 19.43
CA LYS A 426 46.97 -2.66 18.20
C LYS A 426 46.45 -4.05 17.81
N ASN A 427 46.16 -4.24 16.52
CA ASN A 427 45.58 -5.46 15.93
C ASN A 427 44.11 -5.75 16.31
N ASP A 428 43.44 -4.87 17.05
CA ASP A 428 41.99 -5.01 17.25
C ASP A 428 41.23 -4.67 15.95
N VAL A 429 40.09 -5.33 15.77
CA VAL A 429 39.23 -5.20 14.59
C VAL A 429 37.80 -4.90 15.01
N ILE A 430 37.20 -3.88 14.40
CA ILE A 430 35.78 -3.57 14.56
C ILE A 430 35.06 -3.88 13.25
N LEU A 431 34.07 -4.77 13.33
CA LEU A 431 33.15 -5.09 12.24
C LEU A 431 31.86 -4.31 12.43
N ILE A 432 31.43 -3.59 11.40
CA ILE A 432 30.19 -2.82 11.40
C ILE A 432 29.22 -3.47 10.41
N VAL A 433 28.06 -3.88 10.92
CA VAL A 433 27.03 -4.60 10.18
C VAL A 433 25.71 -3.84 10.25
N GLN A 434 25.02 -3.72 9.14
CA GLN A 434 23.70 -3.10 9.09
C GLN A 434 22.77 -3.96 8.23
N SER A 435 21.60 -4.30 8.75
CA SER A 435 20.61 -5.12 8.04
C SER A 435 21.21 -6.43 7.48
N GLN A 436 22.02 -7.10 8.30
CA GLN A 436 22.74 -8.33 7.96
C GLN A 436 23.77 -8.20 6.82
N ARG A 437 24.18 -6.98 6.45
CA ARG A 437 25.25 -6.71 5.48
C ARG A 437 26.44 -6.04 6.16
N MET A 438 27.65 -6.50 5.86
CA MET A 438 28.88 -5.83 6.30
C MET A 438 28.96 -4.47 5.61
N ARG A 439 29.09 -3.40 6.40
CA ARG A 439 29.25 -2.02 5.91
C ARG A 439 30.72 -1.61 5.87
N GLY A 440 31.47 -1.99 6.89
CA GLY A 440 32.91 -1.79 6.89
C GLY A 440 33.63 -2.48 8.03
N ILE A 441 34.95 -2.44 7.93
CA ILE A 441 35.91 -3.01 8.88
C ILE A 441 36.86 -1.90 9.28
N LEU A 442 36.99 -1.65 10.59
CA LEU A 442 37.97 -0.72 11.14
C LEU A 442 39.06 -1.53 11.84
N TYR A 443 40.33 -1.20 11.64
CA TYR A 443 41.44 -1.88 12.28
C TYR A 443 42.51 -0.89 12.75
N ASN A 444 43.24 -1.25 13.81
CA ASN A 444 44.32 -0.43 14.37
C ASN A 444 45.69 -1.06 14.08
N GLU A 445 46.38 -0.58 13.05
CA GLU A 445 47.81 -0.85 12.88
C GLU A 445 48.60 0.16 13.72
N GLY A 446 48.94 -0.25 14.95
CA GLY A 446 49.74 0.57 15.85
C GLY A 446 51.04 1.05 15.18
N ILE A 447 51.47 2.27 15.53
CA ILE A 447 52.65 2.94 14.98
C ILE A 447 53.89 2.06 15.19
N ASP A 448 54.35 1.40 14.13
CA ASP A 448 55.77 1.08 13.93
C ASP A 448 56.20 1.77 12.64
N SER A 449 56.96 2.85 12.77
CA SER A 449 57.71 3.41 11.64
C SER A 449 58.79 2.41 11.25
N VAL A 450 58.47 1.49 10.35
CA VAL A 450 59.50 0.70 9.66
C VAL A 450 60.16 1.63 8.66
N GLU A 451 61.41 2.01 8.91
CA GLU A 451 62.26 2.64 7.91
C GLU A 451 62.32 1.73 6.67
N ASN A 452 61.81 2.25 5.55
CA ASN A 452 61.94 1.64 4.22
C ASN A 452 63.43 1.54 3.86
N ARG A 453 64.04 0.38 4.10
CA ARG A 453 65.23 -0.03 3.33
C ARG A 453 64.71 -0.77 2.11
N GLY A 454 64.96 -0.19 0.94
CA GLY A 454 64.40 -0.62 -0.35
C GLY A 454 64.56 -2.12 -0.59
N ALA A 455 63.43 -2.79 -0.82
CA ALA A 455 63.40 -4.15 -1.33
C ALA A 455 63.90 -4.15 -2.77
N ASP A 456 64.70 -5.15 -3.15
CA ASP A 456 65.17 -5.31 -4.52
C ASP A 456 64.06 -5.95 -5.37
N PHE A 457 63.15 -5.08 -5.84
CA PHE A 457 61.97 -5.46 -6.62
C PHE A 457 62.30 -6.28 -7.87
N GLU A 458 63.49 -6.09 -8.45
CA GLU A 458 63.94 -6.83 -9.63
C GLU A 458 64.30 -8.28 -9.29
N SER A 459 64.92 -8.51 -8.14
CA SER A 459 65.20 -9.85 -7.60
C SER A 459 63.92 -10.60 -7.23
N ILE A 460 62.94 -9.94 -6.61
CA ILE A 460 61.64 -10.55 -6.26
C ILE A 460 60.85 -10.92 -7.52
N TRP A 461 60.81 -10.03 -8.51
CA TRP A 461 60.13 -10.28 -9.79
C TRP A 461 60.75 -11.48 -10.53
N ASN A 462 62.08 -11.47 -10.70
CA ASN A 462 62.78 -12.56 -11.37
C ASN A 462 62.56 -13.90 -10.64
N CYS A 463 62.53 -13.90 -9.31
CA CYS A 463 62.29 -15.12 -8.55
C CYS A 463 60.85 -15.64 -8.72
N ILE A 464 59.85 -14.75 -8.80
CA ILE A 464 58.45 -15.12 -9.06
C ILE A 464 58.29 -15.69 -10.47
N VAL A 465 58.89 -15.04 -11.48
CA VAL A 465 58.75 -15.43 -12.90
C VAL A 465 59.52 -16.72 -13.21
N VAL A 466 60.73 -16.89 -12.67
CA VAL A 466 61.58 -18.07 -12.94
C VAL A 466 61.07 -19.33 -12.24
N ASN A 467 60.39 -19.20 -11.09
CA ASN A 467 59.94 -20.34 -10.28
C ASN A 467 58.45 -20.69 -10.44
N GLN A 468 57.78 -20.24 -11.51
CA GLN A 468 56.35 -20.50 -11.73
C GLN A 468 55.98 -21.99 -11.94
N ASN A 469 56.96 -22.85 -12.20
CA ASN A 469 56.75 -24.29 -12.47
C ASN A 469 57.33 -25.20 -11.38
N ARG A 470 57.61 -24.67 -10.18
CA ARG A 470 58.15 -25.44 -9.05
C ARG A 470 57.08 -25.73 -8.00
N GLU A 471 57.40 -26.61 -7.06
CA GLU A 471 56.51 -27.06 -5.99
C GLU A 471 55.87 -25.86 -5.24
N PHE A 472 54.54 -25.83 -5.23
CA PHE A 472 53.73 -24.77 -4.64
C PHE A 472 53.20 -25.19 -3.28
N ILE A 473 53.21 -24.26 -2.33
CA ILE A 473 52.57 -24.43 -1.03
C ILE A 473 51.59 -23.31 -0.76
N ASN A 474 50.65 -23.55 0.16
CA ASN A 474 49.74 -22.51 0.64
C ASN A 474 50.54 -21.37 1.27
N ILE A 475 50.15 -20.13 0.95
CA ILE A 475 50.86 -18.94 1.42
C ILE A 475 50.74 -18.84 2.95
N PRO A 476 51.85 -18.88 3.70
CA PRO A 476 51.83 -18.61 5.14
C PRO A 476 51.30 -17.19 5.42
N PHE A 477 50.59 -17.01 6.53
CA PHE A 477 49.91 -15.74 6.86
C PHE A 477 50.86 -14.53 6.81
N GLU A 478 52.08 -14.66 7.36
CA GLU A 478 53.09 -13.60 7.38
C GLU A 478 53.57 -13.20 5.97
N ILE A 479 53.71 -14.18 5.08
CA ILE A 479 54.09 -13.94 3.68
C ILE A 479 52.93 -13.27 2.94
N ARG A 480 51.69 -13.62 3.26
CA ARG A 480 50.51 -12.98 2.69
C ARG A 480 50.42 -11.51 3.08
N LYS A 481 50.69 -11.17 4.34
CA LYS A 481 50.73 -9.77 4.81
C LYS A 481 51.80 -8.96 4.06
N ARG A 482 53.00 -9.52 3.89
CA ARG A 482 54.07 -8.89 3.11
C ARG A 482 53.72 -8.68 1.65
N LEU A 483 53.14 -9.68 0.99
CA LEU A 483 52.69 -9.58 -0.39
C LEU A 483 51.66 -8.47 -0.58
N VAL A 484 50.72 -8.31 0.37
CA VAL A 484 49.76 -7.20 0.35
C VAL A 484 50.44 -5.85 0.53
N CYS A 485 51.46 -5.75 1.38
CA CYS A 485 52.22 -4.51 1.56
C CYS A 485 53.01 -4.10 0.31
N LEU A 486 53.43 -5.08 -0.50
CA LEU A 486 54.12 -4.84 -1.77
C LEU A 486 53.16 -4.42 -2.90
N LEU A 487 51.83 -4.52 -2.72
CA LEU A 487 50.86 -4.04 -3.70
C LEU A 487 50.91 -2.52 -3.83
N ASN A 488 50.80 -2.03 -5.06
CA ASN A 488 50.88 -0.62 -5.46
C ASN A 488 52.26 0.00 -5.32
N GLN A 489 53.30 -0.80 -5.00
CA GLN A 489 54.68 -0.33 -4.97
C GLN A 489 55.39 -0.51 -6.32
N ASN A 490 54.95 -1.46 -7.16
CA ASN A 490 55.47 -1.67 -8.52
C ASN A 490 54.41 -2.31 -9.43
N GLU A 491 54.04 -1.61 -10.52
CA GLU A 491 52.97 -2.05 -11.43
C GLU A 491 53.20 -3.43 -12.07
N MET A 492 54.46 -3.81 -12.33
CA MET A 492 54.75 -5.13 -12.90
C MET A 492 54.51 -6.23 -11.87
N LEU A 493 54.96 -6.01 -10.63
CA LEU A 493 54.85 -6.95 -9.51
C LEU A 493 53.39 -7.15 -9.09
N ASP A 494 52.58 -6.10 -9.13
CA ASP A 494 51.19 -6.08 -8.66
C ASP A 494 50.33 -7.15 -9.32
N ARG A 495 50.45 -7.30 -10.64
CA ARG A 495 49.66 -8.29 -11.39
C ARG A 495 49.94 -9.71 -10.90
N GLU A 496 51.20 -10.04 -10.63
CA GLU A 496 51.57 -11.39 -10.19
C GLU A 496 51.34 -11.62 -8.71
N ILE A 497 51.48 -10.60 -7.87
CA ILE A 497 51.07 -10.68 -6.48
C ILE A 497 49.56 -10.91 -6.38
N GLN A 498 48.74 -10.18 -7.13
CA GLN A 498 47.29 -10.42 -7.16
C GLN A 498 46.96 -11.83 -7.64
N ARG A 499 47.69 -12.36 -8.64
CA ARG A 499 47.51 -13.73 -9.12
C ARG A 499 47.86 -14.77 -8.04
N ILE A 500 48.95 -14.56 -7.31
CA ILE A 500 49.40 -15.41 -6.20
C ILE A 500 48.38 -15.38 -5.06
N LEU A 501 47.95 -14.18 -4.63
CA LEU A 501 46.96 -14.01 -3.56
C LEU A 501 45.61 -14.65 -3.91
N LYS A 502 45.15 -14.51 -5.16
CA LYS A 502 43.90 -15.12 -5.64
C LYS A 502 43.95 -16.65 -5.67
N LYS A 503 45.10 -17.22 -6.05
CA LYS A 503 45.31 -18.69 -6.03
C LYS A 503 45.64 -19.23 -4.65
N ASN A 504 46.05 -18.36 -3.73
CA ASN A 504 46.56 -18.70 -2.41
C ASN A 504 47.71 -19.74 -2.42
N MET A 505 48.52 -19.73 -3.47
CA MET A 505 49.64 -20.65 -3.63
C MET A 505 50.88 -19.91 -4.12
N ILE A 506 52.02 -20.19 -3.52
CA ILE A 506 53.31 -19.57 -3.88
C ILE A 506 54.40 -20.64 -3.90
N SER A 507 55.41 -20.46 -4.75
CA SER A 507 56.51 -21.42 -4.85
C SER A 507 57.43 -21.30 -3.62
N LYS A 508 57.88 -22.46 -3.13
CA LYS A 508 58.74 -22.55 -1.93
C LYS A 508 60.01 -21.66 -2.00
N PRO A 509 60.71 -21.52 -3.14
CA PRO A 509 61.87 -20.63 -3.25
C PRO A 509 61.54 -19.13 -3.05
N VAL A 510 60.35 -18.70 -3.46
CA VAL A 510 59.91 -17.30 -3.31
C VAL A 510 59.61 -16.99 -1.84
N ILE A 511 59.08 -17.96 -1.09
CA ILE A 511 58.92 -17.83 0.37
C ILE A 511 60.29 -17.62 1.02
N THR A 512 61.28 -18.44 0.69
CA THR A 512 62.62 -18.34 1.29
C THR A 512 63.29 -17.00 1.01
N LEU A 513 63.08 -16.43 -0.19
CA LEU A 513 63.56 -15.08 -0.53
C LEU A 513 62.85 -14.00 0.31
N LEU A 514 61.52 -14.05 0.37
CA LEU A 514 60.69 -13.11 1.13
C LEU A 514 60.94 -13.22 2.64
N GLU A 515 61.36 -14.40 3.14
CA GLU A 515 61.81 -14.60 4.52
C GLU A 515 63.23 -14.04 4.74
N SER A 516 64.16 -14.23 3.79
CA SER A 516 65.55 -13.79 3.90
C SER A 516 65.74 -12.28 3.91
N GLU A 517 64.91 -11.52 3.19
CA GLU A 517 64.93 -10.04 3.25
C GLU A 517 64.45 -9.50 4.61
N GLY A 518 63.78 -10.33 5.42
CA GLY A 518 63.32 -9.95 6.76
C GLY A 518 64.31 -10.20 7.91
N ASN A 519 65.45 -10.87 7.68
CA ASN A 519 66.34 -11.32 8.76
C ASN A 519 67.55 -10.42 9.06
N TYR A 520 67.68 -9.25 8.41
CA TYR A 520 68.77 -8.30 8.70
C TYR A 520 68.59 -7.46 9.99
N GLY A 521 67.65 -7.82 10.87
CA GLY A 521 67.30 -7.04 12.07
C GLY A 521 67.36 -7.78 13.41
N ARG A 522 68.01 -8.94 13.49
CA ARG A 522 68.29 -9.61 14.78
C ARG A 522 69.79 -9.83 14.95
N ASN A 523 70.48 -8.79 15.39
CA ASN A 523 71.69 -8.87 16.21
C ASN A 523 71.58 -7.82 17.31
#